data_AF-A0A971FZE7-F1
#
_entry.id   AF-A0A971FZE7-F1
#
_cell.length_a   1.000
_cell.length_b   1.000
_cell.length_c   1.000
_cell.angle_alpha   90.00
_cell.angle_beta   90.00
_cell.angle_gamma   90.00
#
_symmetry.space_group_name_H-M   'P 1'
#
loop_
_entity.id
_entity.type
_entity.pdbx_description
1 polymer ?
#
loop_
_entity_poly.entity_id
_entity_poly.type
_entity_poly.pdbx_seq_one_letter_code
_entity_poly.pdbx_strand_id
1 'polypeptide(L)'
;MQVVVGPVAAESVGAFSEFGRAVLHGQGPGAEVPSDAAAAFEGYLDEWDELGGATGDVTWATEVDGEVVEYLAYAFFRVATEINEEAGLAQVVPTPAAPFYWMLVRSLLGALEGEGGSRAEFAAHLREFWPGETDVSE
;
A
#
# COMPACT_ATOMS: atom_id res chain seq x y z
N MET A 1 -0.92 -6.99 -15.69
CA MET A 1 0.38 -7.17 -15.01
C MET A 1 0.17 -7.93 -13.72
N GLN A 2 1.17 -8.68 -13.25
CA GLN A 2 1.06 -9.47 -12.02
C GLN A 2 1.66 -8.69 -10.84
N VAL A 3 0.91 -8.57 -9.75
CA VAL A 3 1.40 -8.07 -8.46
C VAL A 3 1.45 -9.24 -7.48
N VAL A 4 2.59 -9.42 -6.80
CA VAL A 4 2.78 -10.48 -5.81
C VAL A 4 3.32 -9.85 -4.53
N VAL A 5 2.64 -10.04 -3.41
CA VAL A 5 2.98 -9.47 -2.11
C VAL A 5 3.13 -10.61 -1.11
N GLY A 6 4.35 -10.82 -0.64
CA GLY A 6 4.68 -11.87 0.33
C GLY A 6 5.93 -12.66 -0.02
N PRO A 7 6.33 -13.62 0.82
CA PRO A 7 5.64 -14.01 2.06
C PRO A 7 5.69 -12.94 3.15
N VAL A 8 4.59 -12.75 3.87
CA VAL A 8 4.48 -11.89 5.06
C VAL A 8 3.58 -12.54 6.11
N ALA A 9 3.74 -12.19 7.39
CA ALA A 9 2.88 -12.71 8.45
C ALA A 9 1.41 -12.29 8.24
N ALA A 10 0.47 -13.24 8.35
CA ALA A 10 -0.97 -12.98 8.21
C ALA A 10 -1.46 -11.86 9.14
N GLU A 11 -0.94 -11.81 10.37
CA GLU A 11 -1.27 -10.75 11.34
C GLU A 11 -0.95 -9.33 10.81
N SER A 12 0.09 -9.19 9.98
CA SER A 12 0.46 -7.92 9.38
C SER A 12 -0.52 -7.48 8.31
N VAL A 13 -1.00 -8.45 7.52
CA VAL A 13 -2.05 -8.24 6.51
C VAL A 13 -3.36 -7.84 7.18
N GLY A 14 -3.75 -8.52 8.26
CA GLY A 14 -4.94 -8.19 9.05
C GLY A 14 -4.85 -6.78 9.66
N ALA A 15 -3.73 -6.45 10.31
CA ALA A 15 -3.53 -5.13 10.90
C ALA A 15 -3.58 -4.00 9.87
N PHE A 16 -3.05 -4.24 8.66
CA PHE A 16 -3.13 -3.26 7.58
C PHE A 16 -4.55 -3.11 7.05
N SER A 17 -5.30 -4.20 6.93
CA SER A 17 -6.68 -4.19 6.47
C SER A 17 -7.58 -3.41 7.44
N GLU A 18 -7.41 -3.64 8.74
CA GLU A 18 -8.09 -2.87 9.79
C GLU A 18 -7.75 -1.37 9.71
N PHE A 19 -6.47 -1.04 9.61
CA PHE A 19 -6.03 0.36 9.47
C PHE A 19 -6.57 1.01 8.19
N GLY A 20 -6.50 0.33 7.05
CA GLY A 20 -6.99 0.81 5.76
C GLY A 20 -8.49 1.12 5.79
N ARG A 21 -9.29 0.25 6.41
CA ARG A 21 -10.74 0.52 6.61
C ARG A 21 -10.98 1.74 7.49
N ALA A 22 -10.22 1.91 8.57
CA ALA A 22 -10.34 3.08 9.43
C ALA A 22 -10.05 4.38 8.66
N VAL A 23 -9.00 4.40 7.83
CA VAL A 23 -8.68 5.55 6.96
C VAL A 23 -9.80 5.81 5.96
N LEU A 24 -10.28 4.80 5.23
CA LEU A 24 -11.36 4.96 4.24
C LEU A 24 -12.66 5.48 4.83
N HIS A 25 -13.01 5.08 6.06
CA HIS A 25 -14.22 5.53 6.73
C HIS A 25 -14.05 6.83 7.52
N GLY A 26 -12.95 7.57 7.30
CA GLY A 26 -12.69 8.87 7.93
C GLY A 26 -12.43 8.79 9.43
N GLN A 27 -12.06 7.61 9.93
CA GLN A 27 -11.70 7.36 11.32
C GLN A 27 -10.17 7.35 11.54
N GLY A 28 -9.38 7.45 10.45
CA GLY A 28 -7.92 7.53 10.45
C GLY A 28 -7.38 8.89 9.98
N PRO A 29 -6.05 9.09 10.03
CA PRO A 29 -5.39 10.29 9.52
C PRO A 29 -5.34 10.31 7.98
N GLY A 30 -5.40 11.50 7.35
CA GLY A 30 -5.32 11.71 5.89
C GLY A 30 -6.57 12.32 5.24
N ALA A 31 -6.50 12.59 3.92
CA ALA A 31 -7.55 13.25 3.15
C ALA A 31 -8.76 12.35 2.90
N GLU A 32 -9.84 13.00 2.47
CA GLU A 32 -10.92 12.35 1.74
C GLU A 32 -10.36 11.58 0.53
N VAL A 33 -10.31 10.25 0.66
CA VAL A 33 -10.05 9.34 -0.45
C VAL A 33 -11.19 9.50 -1.47
N PRO A 34 -10.90 9.73 -2.76
CA PRO A 34 -11.93 9.80 -3.79
C PRO A 34 -12.86 8.58 -3.74
N SER A 35 -14.18 8.78 -3.87
CA SER A 35 -15.18 7.71 -3.65
C SER A 35 -15.03 6.51 -4.59
N ASP A 36 -14.54 6.75 -5.81
CA ASP A 36 -14.21 5.74 -6.80
C ASP A 36 -12.97 4.92 -6.42
N ALA A 37 -11.93 5.59 -5.88
CA ALA A 37 -10.78 4.91 -5.29
C ALA A 37 -11.21 4.04 -4.11
N ALA A 38 -12.00 4.61 -3.19
CA ALA A 38 -12.44 3.94 -1.97
C ALA A 38 -13.19 2.64 -2.29
N ALA A 39 -14.12 2.67 -3.25
CA ALA A 39 -14.87 1.49 -3.67
C ALA A 39 -13.98 0.39 -4.28
N ALA A 40 -12.97 0.75 -5.08
CA ALA A 40 -12.01 -0.23 -5.61
C ALA A 40 -11.12 -0.81 -4.51
N PHE A 41 -10.81 -0.01 -3.48
CA PHE A 41 -9.97 -0.39 -2.37
C PHE A 41 -10.68 -1.28 -1.35
N GLU A 42 -11.99 -1.09 -1.15
CA GLU A 42 -12.82 -1.95 -0.29
C GLU A 42 -12.68 -3.42 -0.70
N GLY A 43 -12.69 -3.72 -2.01
CA GLY A 43 -12.49 -5.08 -2.51
C GLY A 43 -11.13 -5.69 -2.11
N TYR A 44 -10.05 -4.92 -2.21
CA TYR A 44 -8.73 -5.39 -1.76
C TYR A 44 -8.65 -5.54 -0.25
N LEU A 45 -9.29 -4.67 0.52
CA LEU A 45 -9.34 -4.78 1.98
C LEU A 45 -10.16 -6.00 2.43
N ASP A 46 -11.21 -6.38 1.70
CA ASP A 46 -11.94 -7.63 1.94
C ASP A 46 -11.04 -8.84 1.69
N GLU A 47 -10.33 -8.89 0.57
CA GLU A 47 -9.38 -9.97 0.26
C GLU A 47 -8.26 -10.08 1.30
N TRP A 48 -7.68 -8.96 1.71
CA TRP A 48 -6.59 -8.93 2.69
C TRP A 48 -7.07 -9.26 4.11
N ASP A 49 -8.29 -8.89 4.48
CA ASP A 49 -8.87 -9.27 5.77
C ASP A 49 -9.06 -10.80 5.88
N GLU A 50 -9.52 -11.45 4.80
CA GLU A 50 -9.61 -12.91 4.75
C GLU A 50 -8.24 -13.58 4.92
N LEU A 51 -7.19 -13.04 4.26
CA LEU A 51 -5.81 -13.51 4.42
C LEU A 51 -5.29 -13.26 5.83
N GLY A 52 -5.69 -12.16 6.46
CA GLY A 52 -5.33 -11.79 7.82
C GLY A 52 -5.86 -12.77 8.88
N GLY A 53 -6.94 -13.49 8.57
CA GLY A 53 -7.50 -14.55 9.41
C GLY A 53 -6.72 -15.87 9.39
N ALA A 54 -5.73 -16.02 8.51
CA ALA A 54 -4.90 -17.22 8.44
C ALA A 54 -3.82 -17.28 9.54
N THR A 55 -3.13 -18.42 9.65
CA THR A 55 -1.98 -18.59 10.55
C THR A 55 -0.68 -18.70 9.77
N GLY A 56 0.38 -18.03 10.26
CA GLY A 56 1.70 -18.09 9.65
C GLY A 56 1.88 -17.06 8.53
N ASP A 57 2.75 -17.38 7.57
CA ASP A 57 3.05 -16.49 6.44
C ASP A 57 2.09 -16.73 5.27
N VAL A 58 1.66 -15.64 4.64
CA VAL A 58 0.77 -15.62 3.48
C VAL A 58 1.40 -14.86 2.33
N THR A 59 0.96 -15.20 1.11
CA THR A 59 1.29 -14.49 -0.11
C THR A 59 -0.01 -14.14 -0.81
N TRP A 60 -0.19 -12.86 -1.13
CA TRP A 60 -1.25 -12.38 -1.99
C TRP A 60 -0.71 -12.19 -3.40
N ALA A 61 -1.50 -12.55 -4.41
CA ALA A 61 -1.15 -12.34 -5.80
C ALA A 61 -2.39 -12.03 -6.61
N THR A 62 -2.29 -11.09 -7.54
CA THR A 62 -3.40 -10.69 -8.40
C THR A 62 -2.89 -10.26 -9.78
N GLU A 63 -3.76 -10.39 -10.78
CA GLU A 63 -3.57 -9.82 -12.11
C GLU A 63 -4.42 -8.56 -12.24
N VAL A 64 -3.76 -7.43 -12.49
CA VAL A 64 -4.40 -6.11 -12.50
C VAL A 64 -3.91 -5.35 -13.73
N ASP A 65 -4.70 -4.43 -14.27
CA ASP A 65 -4.27 -3.58 -15.38
C ASP A 65 -3.21 -2.56 -14.93
N GLY A 66 -2.30 -2.20 -15.86
CA GLY A 66 -1.21 -1.26 -15.56
C GLY A 66 -1.66 0.11 -15.06
N GLU A 67 -2.75 0.61 -15.64
CA GLU A 67 -3.36 1.88 -15.23
C GLU A 67 -3.92 1.82 -13.80
N VAL A 68 -4.48 0.67 -13.40
CA VAL A 68 -5.00 0.47 -12.05
C VAL A 68 -3.86 0.38 -11.04
N VAL A 69 -2.73 -0.26 -11.38
CA VAL A 69 -1.55 -0.29 -10.49
C VAL A 69 -0.94 1.11 -10.33
N GLU A 70 -0.83 1.91 -11.41
CA GLU A 70 -0.40 3.30 -11.31
C GLU A 70 -1.31 4.11 -10.38
N TYR A 71 -2.62 3.96 -10.57
CA TYR A 71 -3.62 4.64 -9.75
C TYR A 71 -3.51 4.26 -8.28
N LEU A 72 -3.40 2.97 -7.96
CA LEU A 72 -3.25 2.48 -6.59
C LEU A 72 -1.96 3.01 -5.96
N ALA A 73 -0.81 2.91 -6.66
CA ALA A 73 0.47 3.41 -6.16
C ALA A 73 0.42 4.92 -5.88
N TYR A 74 -0.21 5.69 -6.76
CA TYR A 74 -0.40 7.13 -6.55
C TYR A 74 -1.31 7.44 -5.35
N ALA A 75 -2.43 6.72 -5.22
CA ALA A 75 -3.37 6.90 -4.12
C ALA A 75 -2.70 6.60 -2.76
N PHE A 76 -1.95 5.49 -2.68
CA PHE A 76 -1.14 5.15 -1.50
C PHE A 76 -0.12 6.24 -1.17
N PHE A 77 0.63 6.70 -2.17
CA PHE A 77 1.62 7.76 -1.99
C PHE A 77 0.98 9.04 -1.42
N ARG A 78 -0.16 9.47 -1.96
CA ARG A 78 -0.87 10.67 -1.47
C ARG A 78 -1.29 10.54 -0.02
N VAL A 79 -1.95 9.43 0.34
CA VAL A 79 -2.39 9.18 1.71
C VAL A 79 -1.18 9.12 2.65
N ALA A 80 -0.11 8.45 2.23
CA ALA A 80 1.12 8.35 3.00
C ALA A 80 1.77 9.70 3.27
N THR A 81 1.83 10.58 2.26
CA THR A 81 2.40 11.93 2.37
C THR A 81 1.59 12.77 3.33
N GLU A 82 0.27 12.71 3.23
CA GLU A 82 -0.59 13.49 4.10
C GLU A 82 -0.54 13.03 5.56
N ILE A 83 -0.55 11.72 5.81
CA ILE A 83 -0.34 11.19 7.16
C ILE A 83 1.01 11.66 7.72
N ASN A 84 2.06 11.65 6.91
CA ASN A 84 3.39 12.08 7.31
C ASN A 84 3.45 13.60 7.61
N GLU A 85 2.85 14.43 6.75
CA GLU A 85 2.83 15.89 6.84
C GLU A 85 1.88 16.41 7.92
N GLU A 86 0.61 15.98 7.92
CA GLU A 86 -0.43 16.50 8.82
C GLU A 86 -0.27 15.99 10.25
N ALA A 87 0.07 14.70 10.41
CA ALA A 87 0.19 14.11 11.73
C ALA A 87 1.62 14.21 12.29
N GLY A 88 2.59 14.69 11.50
CA GLY A 88 4.01 14.73 11.86
C GLY A 88 4.57 13.35 12.22
N LEU A 89 3.93 12.29 11.71
CA LEU A 89 4.24 10.92 12.07
C LEU A 89 5.37 10.41 11.20
N ALA A 90 6.45 9.97 11.84
CA ALA A 90 7.52 9.23 11.18
C ALA A 90 7.04 7.89 10.57
N GLN A 91 5.85 7.42 10.96
CA GLN A 91 5.30 6.14 10.58
C GLN A 91 3.91 6.30 9.96
N VAL A 92 3.77 5.88 8.69
CA VAL A 92 2.53 6.02 7.90
C VAL A 92 1.43 5.04 8.33
N VAL A 93 1.83 3.85 8.80
CA VAL A 93 0.92 2.79 9.25
C VAL A 93 1.32 2.30 10.65
N PRO A 94 0.41 1.72 11.45
CA PRO A 94 0.77 1.11 12.72
C PRO A 94 1.87 0.03 12.57
N THR A 95 2.73 -0.14 13.58
CA THR A 95 3.84 -1.11 13.55
C THR A 95 3.45 -2.52 13.10
N PRO A 96 2.33 -3.12 13.55
CA PRO A 96 1.93 -4.45 13.07
C PRO A 96 1.64 -4.49 11.56
N ALA A 97 1.16 -3.38 10.97
CA ALA A 97 0.82 -3.28 9.55
C ALA A 97 2.05 -2.98 8.64
N ALA A 98 3.15 -2.51 9.22
CA ALA A 98 4.30 -2.03 8.46
C ALA A 98 4.94 -3.07 7.52
N PRO A 99 5.15 -4.34 7.92
CA PRO A 99 5.70 -5.35 7.01
C PRO A 99 4.88 -5.55 5.74
N PHE A 100 3.56 -5.69 5.86
CA PHE A 100 2.69 -5.84 4.69
C PHE A 100 2.64 -4.57 3.84
N TYR A 101 2.47 -3.39 4.47
CA TYR A 101 2.46 -2.11 3.77
C TYR A 101 3.71 -1.91 2.89
N TRP A 102 4.90 -2.09 3.45
CA TRP A 102 6.14 -1.89 2.69
C TRP A 102 6.32 -2.94 1.59
N MET A 103 5.92 -4.19 1.82
CA MET A 103 5.95 -5.21 0.78
C MET A 103 4.99 -4.86 -0.36
N LEU A 104 3.77 -4.42 -0.03
CA LEU A 104 2.77 -3.99 -1.01
C LEU A 104 3.30 -2.83 -1.86
N VAL A 105 3.82 -1.77 -1.24
CA VAL A 105 4.42 -0.62 -1.94
C VAL A 105 5.52 -1.08 -2.89
N ARG A 106 6.46 -1.90 -2.41
CA ARG A 106 7.58 -2.41 -3.23
C ARG A 106 7.10 -3.26 -4.40
N SER A 107 6.10 -4.11 -4.18
CA SER A 107 5.53 -4.96 -5.21
C SER A 107 4.78 -4.17 -6.28
N LEU A 108 4.00 -3.14 -5.90
CA LEU A 108 3.32 -2.26 -6.86
C LEU A 108 4.33 -1.51 -7.73
N LEU A 109 5.34 -0.88 -7.11
CA LEU A 109 6.38 -0.14 -7.82
C LEU A 109 7.23 -1.07 -8.70
N GLY A 110 7.64 -2.23 -8.17
CA GLY A 110 8.42 -3.21 -8.94
C GLY A 110 7.66 -3.78 -10.14
N ALA A 111 6.34 -3.97 -10.01
CA ALA A 111 5.51 -4.39 -11.14
C ALA A 111 5.48 -3.31 -12.23
N LEU A 112 5.32 -2.02 -11.86
CA LEU A 112 5.33 -0.88 -12.79
C LEU A 112 6.68 -0.72 -13.49
N GLU A 113 7.78 -0.93 -12.78
CA GLU A 113 9.12 -0.91 -13.35
C GLU A 113 9.35 -2.01 -14.39
N GLY A 114 8.79 -3.20 -14.15
CA GLY A 114 8.89 -4.34 -15.06
C GLY A 114 8.28 -4.10 -16.44
N GLU A 115 7.28 -3.22 -16.53
CA GLU A 115 6.64 -2.83 -17.81
C GLU A 115 7.50 -1.85 -18.62
N GLY A 116 8.38 -1.07 -17.96
CA GLY A 116 9.24 -0.08 -18.59
C GLY A 116 8.54 1.21 -19.03
N GLY A 117 9.25 2.04 -19.81
CA GLY A 117 8.73 3.31 -20.34
C GLY A 117 8.29 4.28 -19.25
N SER A 118 7.18 4.98 -19.48
CA SER A 118 6.64 5.98 -18.54
C SER A 118 6.25 5.39 -17.18
N ARG A 119 5.90 4.10 -17.11
CA ARG A 119 5.55 3.41 -15.86
C ARG A 119 6.76 3.23 -14.94
N ALA A 120 7.90 2.90 -15.53
CA ALA A 120 9.15 2.81 -14.78
C ALA A 120 9.62 4.19 -14.27
N GLU A 121 9.50 5.23 -15.09
CA GLU A 121 9.81 6.62 -14.67
C GLU A 121 8.90 7.07 -13.52
N PHE A 122 7.60 6.78 -13.64
CA PHE A 122 6.62 7.07 -12.59
C PHE A 122 6.93 6.32 -11.28
N ALA A 123 7.23 5.02 -11.35
CA ALA A 123 7.57 4.22 -10.18
C ALA A 123 8.88 4.68 -9.51
N ALA A 124 9.88 5.05 -10.30
CA ALA A 124 11.14 5.62 -9.80
C ALA A 124 10.91 6.94 -9.06
N HIS A 125 10.07 7.82 -9.62
CA HIS A 125 9.69 9.07 -8.96
C HIS A 125 8.99 8.81 -7.63
N LEU A 126 7.97 7.93 -7.59
CA LEU A 126 7.29 7.61 -6.35
C LEU A 126 8.23 7.02 -5.30
N ARG A 127 9.18 6.17 -5.68
CA ARG A 127 10.15 5.60 -4.74
C ARG A 127 11.09 6.66 -4.15
N GLU A 128 11.56 7.61 -4.95
CA GLU A 128 12.44 8.69 -4.48
C GLU A 128 11.80 9.55 -3.40
N PHE A 129 10.48 9.77 -3.51
CA PHE A 129 9.76 10.68 -2.63
C PHE A 129 8.87 9.98 -1.60
N TRP A 130 8.85 8.64 -1.54
CA TRP A 130 7.92 7.91 -0.68
C TRP A 130 8.15 8.22 0.81
N PRO A 131 7.14 8.70 1.54
CA PRO A 131 7.31 9.14 2.92
C PRO A 131 7.46 7.96 3.89
N GLY A 132 8.29 8.13 4.91
CA GLY A 132 8.49 7.13 5.96
C GLY A 132 9.44 5.98 5.58
N GLU A 133 9.93 5.91 4.34
CA GLU A 133 11.06 5.05 3.97
C GLU A 133 12.35 5.76 4.42
N THR A 134 12.53 5.91 5.73
CA THR A 134 13.79 6.45 6.26
C THR A 134 14.91 5.47 5.94
N ASP A 135 15.86 5.95 5.13
CA ASP A 135 17.25 5.53 4.99
C ASP A 135 17.71 4.54 6.08
N VAL A 136 17.84 3.27 5.72
CA VAL A 136 18.73 2.34 6.44
C VAL A 136 20.12 2.48 5.84
N SER A 137 20.65 3.70 5.86
CA SER A 137 22.06 3.98 5.61
C SER A 137 22.69 4.42 6.95
N GLU A 138 23.10 3.43 7.74
CA GLU A 138 24.19 3.57 8.71
C GLU A 138 25.27 2.52 8.42
#